data_AF-A0A9E5KFG0-F1
#
_entry.id   AF-A0A9E5KFG0-F1
#
_cell.length_a   1.000
_cell.length_b   1.000
_cell.length_c   1.000
_cell.angle_alpha   90.00
_cell.angle_beta   90.00
_cell.angle_gamma   90.00
#
_symmetry.space_group_name_H-M   'P 1'
#
loop_
_entity.id
_entity.type
_entity.pdbx_description
1 polymer ?
#
loop_
_entity_poly.entity_id
_entity_poly.type
_entity_poly.pdbx_seq_one_letter_code
_entity_poly.pdbx_strand_id
1 'polypeptide(L)' 'MIQNFARVLREQIRIDMNNYADDLAGGACSSFDEYKKLCGVIQGLAIAESYLLALLKKAEESDE' A
#
# COMPACT_ATOMS: atom_id res chain seq x y z
N MET A 1 7.34 16.37 -11.98
CA MET A 1 6.57 16.67 -10.74
C MET A 1 5.74 15.47 -10.30
N ILE A 2 4.96 14.86 -11.19
CA ILE A 2 4.12 13.68 -10.91
C ILE A 2 4.93 12.45 -10.44
N GLN A 3 6.12 12.24 -10.99
CA GLN A 3 7.08 11.21 -10.57
C GLN A 3 7.46 11.29 -9.09
N ASN A 4 7.82 12.49 -8.63
CA ASN A 4 8.24 12.69 -7.26
C ASN A 4 7.06 12.54 -6.29
N PHE A 5 5.87 13.01 -6.69
CA PHE A 5 4.64 12.79 -5.93
C PHE A 5 4.31 11.30 -5.78
N ALA A 6 4.31 10.55 -6.90
CA ALA A 6 4.03 9.12 -6.89
C ALA A 6 5.07 8.34 -6.07
N ARG A 7 6.34 8.72 -6.13
CA ARG A 7 7.40 8.14 -5.30
C ARG A 7 7.13 8.32 -3.81
N VAL A 8 6.87 9.55 -3.36
CA VAL A 8 6.62 9.86 -1.94
C VAL A 8 5.37 9.14 -1.43
N LEU A 9 4.28 9.15 -2.20
CA LEU A 9 3.05 8.44 -1.82
C LEU A 9 3.27 6.93 -1.75
N ARG A 10 4.01 6.36 -2.71
CA ARG A 10 4.36 4.94 -2.71
C ARG A 10 5.20 4.55 -1.50
N GLU A 11 6.17 5.38 -1.12
CA GLU A 11 6.99 5.18 0.09
C GLU A 11 6.11 5.13 1.34
N GLN A 12 5.14 6.05 1.49
CA GLN A 12 4.22 6.02 2.63
C GLN A 12 3.34 4.76 2.65
N ILE A 13 2.77 4.37 1.51
CA ILE A 13 1.96 3.14 1.40
C ILE A 13 2.79 1.92 1.83
N ARG A 14 4.07 1.85 1.41
CA ARG A 14 4.97 0.75 1.77
C ARG A 14 5.34 0.75 3.25
N ILE A 15 5.58 1.90 3.84
CA ILE A 15 5.83 2.03 5.29
C ILE A 15 4.63 1.50 6.06
N ASP A 16 3.43 1.97 5.75
CA ASP A 16 2.21 1.55 6.44
C ASP A 16 1.96 0.04 6.27
N MET A 17 2.12 -0.47 5.04
CA MET A 17 1.94 -1.90 4.76
C MET A 17 2.94 -2.77 5.53
N ASN A 18 4.19 -2.35 5.66
CA ASN A 18 5.20 -3.06 6.44
C ASN A 18 4.87 -3.03 7.92
N ASN A 19 4.48 -1.87 8.48
CA ASN A 19 4.10 -1.76 9.88
C ASN A 19 2.93 -2.69 10.23
N TYR A 20 1.89 -2.73 9.40
CA TYR A 20 0.75 -3.63 9.63
C TYR A 20 1.12 -5.10 9.45
N ALA A 21 2.02 -5.43 8.52
CA ALA A 21 2.52 -6.79 8.36
C ALA A 21 3.35 -7.25 9.57
N ASP A 22 4.17 -6.35 10.12
CA ASP A 22 4.96 -6.60 11.32
C ASP A 22 4.06 -6.75 12.55
N ASP A 23 3.03 -5.90 12.70
CA ASP A 23 2.02 -6.04 13.76
C ASP A 23 1.30 -7.40 13.68
N LEU A 24 0.91 -7.81 12.47
CA LEU A 24 0.27 -9.10 12.22
C LEU A 24 1.21 -10.27 12.60
N ALA A 25 2.48 -10.20 12.20
CA ALA A 25 3.49 -11.20 12.51
C ALA A 25 3.88 -11.23 14.00
N GLY A 26 3.84 -10.07 14.66
CA GLY A 26 4.10 -9.90 16.09
C GLY A 26 2.96 -10.36 17.01
N GLY A 27 1.81 -10.77 16.44
CA GLY A 27 0.67 -11.25 17.21
C GLY A 27 -0.23 -10.15 17.76
N ALA A 28 -0.30 -8.99 17.10
CA ALA A 28 -1.16 -7.87 17.52
C ALA A 28 -2.66 -8.20 17.48
N CYS A 29 -3.08 -9.24 16.77
CA CYS A 29 -4.49 -9.65 16.67
C CYS A 29 -4.85 -10.64 17.78
N SER A 30 -5.82 -10.27 18.62
CA SER A 30 -6.35 -11.09 19.72
C SER A 30 -7.52 -11.98 19.31
N SER A 31 -8.09 -11.75 18.13
CA SER A 31 -9.19 -12.53 17.56
C SER A 31 -9.07 -12.71 16.05
N PHE A 32 -9.82 -13.67 15.51
CA PHE A 32 -9.87 -13.90 14.07
C PHE A 32 -10.47 -12.72 13.29
N ASP A 33 -11.41 -11.98 13.88
CA ASP A 33 -12.00 -10.80 13.25
C ASP A 33 -11.00 -9.66 13.13
N GLU A 34 -10.17 -9.44 14.15
CA GLU A 34 -9.05 -8.49 14.10
C GLU A 34 -8.02 -8.90 13.06
N TYR A 35 -7.66 -10.18 13.01
CA TYR A 35 -6.76 -10.73 11.99
C TYR A 35 -7.30 -10.49 10.58
N LYS A 36 -8.58 -10.82 10.35
CA LYS A 36 -9.24 -10.63 9.05
C LYS A 36 -9.27 -9.17 8.65
N LYS A 37 -9.56 -8.26 9.59
CA LYS A 37 -9.54 -6.82 9.35
C LYS A 37 -8.14 -6.34 8.96
N LEU A 38 -7.11 -6.73 9.71
CA LEU A 38 -5.73 -6.31 9.46
C LEU A 38 -5.22 -6.82 8.11
N CYS A 39 -5.48 -8.09 7.77
CA CYS A 39 -5.19 -8.64 6.45
C CYS A 39 -5.91 -7.87 5.33
N GLY A 40 -7.17 -7.47 5.55
CA GLY A 40 -7.92 -6.63 4.60
C GLY A 40 -7.30 -5.25 4.39
N VAL A 41 -6.78 -4.62 5.46
CA VAL A 41 -6.06 -3.34 5.37
C VAL A 41 -4.78 -3.50 4.55
N ILE A 42 -3.97 -4.52 4.84
CA ILE A 42 -2.73 -4.83 4.09
C ILE A 42 -3.05 -5.05 2.60
N GLN A 43 -4.10 -5.83 2.29
CA GLN A 43 -4.53 -6.06 0.92
C GLN A 43 -4.96 -4.76 0.22
N GLY A 44 -5.71 -3.89 0.91
CA GLY A 44 -6.13 -2.59 0.37
C GLY A 44 -4.94 -1.69 0.02
N LEU A 45 -3.91 -1.65 0.87
CA LEU A 45 -2.67 -0.91 0.62
C LEU A 45 -1.92 -1.44 -0.61
N ALA A 46 -1.84 -2.76 -0.78
CA ALA A 46 -1.21 -3.37 -1.95
C ALA A 46 -1.95 -3.05 -3.26
N ILE A 47 -3.29 -3.04 -3.22
CA ILE A 47 -4.12 -2.64 -4.37
C ILE A 47 -3.90 -1.16 -4.69
N ALA A 48 -3.90 -0.29 -3.67
CA ALA A 48 -3.65 1.14 -3.84
C ALA A 48 -2.28 1.42 -4.47
N GLU A 49 -1.22 0.74 -4.02
CA GLU A 49 0.10 0.84 -4.63
C GLU A 49 0.08 0.42 -6.11
N SER A 50 -0.62 -0.68 -6.42
CA SER A 50 -0.73 -1.19 -7.79
C SER A 50 -1.44 -0.18 -8.71
N TYR A 51 -2.52 0.44 -8.24
CA TYR A 51 -3.20 1.51 -8.97
C TYR A 51 -2.34 2.75 -9.15
N LEU A 52 -1.58 3.14 -8.13
CA LEU A 52 -0.64 4.26 -8.23
C LEU A 52 0.40 4.03 -9.33
N LEU A 53 1.02 2.85 -9.36
CA LEU A 53 1.99 2.48 -10.39
C LEU A 53 1.37 2.43 -11.79
N ALA A 54 0.16 1.89 -11.91
CA ALA A 54 -0.56 1.84 -13.18
C ALA A 54 -0.93 3.23 -13.69
N LEU A 55 -1.35 4.14 -12.80
CA LEU A 55 -1.66 5.53 -13.14
C LEU A 55 -0.39 6.30 -13.53
N LEU A 56 0.71 6.09 -12.82
CA LEU A 56 1.99 6.71 -13.14
C LEU A 56 2.44 6.32 -14.55
N LYS A 57 2.41 5.02 -14.87
CA LYS A 57 2.75 4.51 -16.19
C LYS A 57 1.88 5.12 -17.29
N LYS A 58 0.55 5.18 -17.07
CA LYS A 58 -0.36 5.82 -18.04
C LYS A 58 -0.08 7.30 -18.23
N ALA A 59 0.28 8.01 -17.16
CA ALA A 59 0.63 9.42 -17.24
C ALA A 59 1.93 9.63 -18.04
N GLU A 60 2.94 8.78 -17.82
CA GLU A 60 4.19 8.78 -18.62
C GLU A 60 3.91 8.54 -20.11
N GLU A 61 3.09 7.53 -20.43
CA GLU A 61 2.73 7.17 -21.81
C GLU A 61 1.82 8.22 -22.51
N SER A 62 1.12 9.05 -21.75
CA SER A 62 0.23 10.10 -22.31
C SER A 62 0.96 11.42 -22.55
N ASP A 63 2.10 11.63 -21.89
CA ASP A 63 2.95 12.81 -22.05
C ASP A 63 4.00 12.64 -23.17
N GLU A 64 4.11 11.45 -23.78
CA GLU A 64 4.87 11.15 -25.02
C GLU A 64 4.00 11.29 -26.29
#